data_AF-A0A7J3I855-F1
#
_entry.id   AF-A0A7J3I855-F1
#
_cell.length_a   1.000
_cell.length_b   1.000
_cell.length_c   1.000
_cell.angle_alpha   90.00
_cell.angle_beta   90.00
_cell.angle_gamma   90.00
#
_symmetry.space_group_name_H-M   'P 1'
#
loop_
_entity.id
_entity.type
_entity.pdbx_description
1 polymer ?
#
loop_
_entity_poly.entity_id
_entity_poly.type
_entity_poly.pdbx_seq_one_letter_code
_entity_poly.pdbx_strand_id
1 'polypeptide(L)'
;FIYGLDRAAPLAFTCLQCGRCKSVCPMEIDIPEMILKLRKTLVESGYIPPPVVNVARSIEEYGNPYGVPEERGEQNRTQTL
;
A
#
# COMPACT_ATOMS: atom_id res chain seq x y z
N PHE A 1 22.70 3.22 8.74
CA PHE A 1 22.07 1.95 9.19
C PHE A 1 20.63 2.21 9.59
N ILE A 2 19.69 1.43 9.06
CA ILE A 2 18.24 1.61 9.22
C ILE A 2 17.84 0.92 10.53
N TYR A 3 18.07 1.61 11.65
CA TYR A 3 17.63 1.15 12.97
C TYR A 3 16.40 1.97 13.38
N GLY A 4 15.36 1.28 13.87
CA GLY A 4 14.09 1.87 14.29
C GLY A 4 12.96 1.70 13.28
N LEU A 5 11.71 1.66 13.78
CA LEU A 5 10.50 1.53 12.96
C LEU A 5 10.26 2.78 12.08
N ASP A 6 10.59 3.96 12.59
CA ASP A 6 10.52 5.24 11.89
C ASP A 6 11.34 5.25 10.60
N ARG A 7 12.54 4.67 10.63
CA ARG A 7 13.43 4.59 9.47
C ARG A 7 13.11 3.42 8.55
N ALA A 8 12.57 2.34 9.10
CA ALA A 8 12.17 1.16 8.32
C ALA A 8 10.88 1.40 7.52
N ALA A 9 9.97 2.24 8.03
CA ALA A 9 8.68 2.53 7.42
C ALA A 9 8.75 2.87 5.92
N PRO A 10 9.50 3.89 5.48
CA PRO A 10 9.53 4.26 4.06
C PRO A 10 9.98 3.11 3.15
N LEU A 11 10.89 2.24 3.62
CA LEU A 11 11.38 1.11 2.85
C LEU A 11 10.35 -0.03 2.74
N ALA A 12 9.56 -0.26 3.80
CA ALA A 12 8.48 -1.24 3.71
C ALA A 12 7.42 -0.82 2.66
N PHE A 13 7.16 0.49 2.52
CA PHE A 13 6.18 1.03 1.59
C PHE A 13 6.67 1.20 0.14
N THR A 14 7.96 0.98 -0.16
CA THR A 14 8.46 0.97 -1.55
C THR A 14 8.20 -0.36 -2.26
N CYS A 15 7.96 -1.44 -1.53
CA CYS A 15 7.64 -2.74 -2.11
C CYS A 15 6.32 -2.70 -2.91
N LEU A 16 6.36 -3.00 -4.20
CA LEU A 16 5.15 -3.05 -5.03
C LEU A 16 4.36 -4.36 -4.89
N GLN A 17 4.78 -5.27 -4.00
CA GLN A 17 4.16 -6.59 -3.82
C GLN A 17 4.10 -7.42 -5.12
N CYS A 18 5.11 -7.30 -6.00
CA CYS A 18 5.13 -7.98 -7.30
C CYS A 18 5.53 -9.47 -7.25
N GLY A 19 5.98 -9.99 -6.10
CA GLY A 19 6.32 -11.40 -5.92
C GLY A 19 7.62 -11.89 -6.57
N ARG A 20 8.29 -11.08 -7.41
CA ARG A 20 9.49 -11.51 -8.15
C ARG A 20 10.64 -11.97 -7.25
N CYS A 21 10.83 -11.37 -6.09
CA CYS A 21 11.87 -11.79 -5.15
C CYS A 21 11.61 -13.21 -4.57
N LYS A 22 10.35 -13.56 -4.31
CA LYS A 22 9.96 -14.92 -3.87
C LYS A 22 10.19 -15.93 -4.98
N SER A 23 9.82 -15.61 -6.23
CA SER A 23 9.90 -16.55 -7.35
C SER A 23 11.32 -16.94 -7.73
N VAL A 24 12.33 -16.11 -7.42
CA VAL A 24 13.73 -16.37 -7.73
C VAL A 24 14.54 -16.86 -6.53
N CYS A 25 13.94 -16.91 -5.33
CA CYS A 25 14.70 -17.19 -4.11
C CYS A 25 15.05 -18.68 -4.03
N PRO A 26 16.35 -19.04 -3.98
CA PRO A 26 16.77 -20.45 -3.84
C PRO A 26 16.50 -21.03 -2.44
N MET A 27 16.27 -20.16 -1.45
CA MET A 27 16.00 -20.52 -0.05
C MET A 27 14.52 -20.45 0.31
N GLU A 28 13.64 -20.25 -0.69
CA GLU A 28 12.18 -20.21 -0.51
C GLU A 28 11.70 -19.14 0.50
N ILE A 29 12.42 -18.02 0.61
CA ILE A 29 12.05 -16.92 1.50
C ILE A 29 10.90 -16.12 0.91
N ASP A 30 9.80 -16.00 1.65
CA ASP A 30 8.64 -15.21 1.28
C ASP A 30 8.77 -13.74 1.72
N ILE A 31 9.65 -13.00 1.04
CA ILE A 31 9.85 -11.56 1.29
C ILE A 31 8.56 -10.74 1.11
N PRO A 32 7.73 -10.94 0.07
CA PRO A 32 6.47 -10.19 -0.08
C PRO A 32 5.57 -10.29 1.15
N GLU A 33 5.38 -11.51 1.67
CA GLU A 33 4.57 -11.77 2.87
C GLU A 33 5.19 -11.15 4.12
N MET A 34 6.52 -11.24 4.28
CA MET A 34 7.23 -10.59 5.38
C MET A 34 7.06 -9.06 5.37
N ILE A 35 7.13 -8.44 4.19
CA ILE A 35 6.90 -6.99 4.04
C ILE A 35 5.44 -6.64 4.35
N LEU A 36 4.47 -7.48 3.95
CA LEU A 36 3.07 -7.24 4.28
C LEU A 36 2.83 -7.27 5.80
N LYS A 37 3.42 -8.23 6.50
CA LYS A 37 3.41 -8.30 7.97
C LYS A 37 4.07 -7.09 8.61
N LEU A 38 5.22 -6.65 8.08
CA LEU A 38 5.90 -5.44 8.54
C LEU A 38 5.01 -4.20 8.37
N ARG A 39 4.34 -4.04 7.23
CA ARG A 39 3.39 -2.94 7.01
C ARG A 39 2.27 -2.94 8.04
N LYS A 40 1.72 -4.11 8.38
CA LYS A 40 0.71 -4.24 9.43
C LYS A 40 1.24 -3.72 10.78
N THR A 41 2.42 -4.15 11.19
CA THR A 41 3.06 -3.68 12.44
C THR A 41 3.34 -2.17 12.41
N LEU A 42 3.77 -1.63 11.27
CA LEU A 42 4.02 -0.20 11.11
C LEU A 42 2.74 0.63 11.23
N VAL A 43 1.63 0.13 10.67
CA VAL A 43 0.30 0.75 10.80
C VAL A 43 -0.16 0.74 12.25
N GLU A 44 -0.05 -0.40 12.94
CA GLU A 44 -0.38 -0.52 14.37
C GLU A 44 0.49 0.39 15.25
N SER A 45 1.73 0.65 14.83
CA SER A 45 2.69 1.52 15.52
C SER A 45 2.60 3.00 15.11
N GLY A 46 1.68 3.37 14.21
CA GLY A 46 1.47 4.76 13.76
C GLY A 46 2.47 5.27 12.72
N TYR A 47 3.36 4.43 12.19
CA TYR A 47 4.35 4.80 11.16
C TYR A 47 3.80 4.61 9.74
N ILE A 48 2.79 5.40 9.38
CA ILE A 48 2.06 5.30 8.11
C ILE A 48 2.42 6.48 7.20
N PRO A 49 2.79 6.25 5.93
CA PRO A 49 3.01 7.33 4.98
C PRO A 49 1.73 8.14 4.74
N PRO A 50 1.79 9.48 4.71
CA PRO A 50 0.61 10.33 4.48
C PRO A 50 -0.22 9.96 3.23
N PRO A 51 0.37 9.58 2.08
CA PRO A 51 -0.42 9.17 0.91
C PRO A 51 -1.31 7.96 1.19
N VAL A 52 -0.86 7.00 2.00
CA VAL A 52 -1.64 5.80 2.36
C VAL A 52 -2.82 6.19 3.24
N VAL A 53 -2.62 7.10 4.20
CA VAL A 53 -3.69 7.63 5.06
C VAL A 53 -4.74 8.37 4.24
N ASN A 54 -4.32 9.17 3.26
CA ASN A 54 -5.24 9.92 2.40
C ASN A 54 -6.11 8.98 1.56
N VAL A 55 -5.53 7.93 0.98
CA VAL A 55 -6.28 6.91 0.23
C VAL A 55 -7.29 6.20 1.13
N ALA A 56 -6.88 5.82 2.36
CA ALA A 56 -7.78 5.19 3.33
C ALA A 56 -8.97 6.10 3.67
N ARG A 57 -8.71 7.38 3.93
CA ARG A 57 -9.77 8.38 4.17
C ARG A 57 -10.69 8.54 2.96
N SER A 58 -10.15 8.59 1.74
CA SER A 58 -10.97 8.67 0.53
C SER A 58 -11.91 7.47 0.38
N ILE A 59 -11.45 6.27 0.76
CA ILE A 59 -12.29 5.07 0.77
C ILE A 59 -13.41 5.20 1.82
N GLU A 60 -13.11 5.70 3.02
CA GLU A 60 -14.11 5.90 4.08
C GLU A 60 -15.16 6.96 3.71
N GLU A 61 -14.74 8.06 3.08
CA GLU A 61 -15.61 9.21 2.78
C GLU A 61 -16.40 9.04 1.47
N TYR A 62 -15.76 8.53 0.41
CA TYR A 62 -16.34 8.45 -0.94
C TYR A 62 -16.61 7.01 -1.41
N GLY A 63 -16.27 5.99 -0.62
CA GLY A 63 -16.38 4.60 -1.02
C GLY A 63 -15.35 4.15 -2.07
N ASN A 64 -14.39 5.02 -2.45
CA ASN A 64 -13.38 4.70 -3.46
C ASN A 64 -12.03 5.42 -3.20
N PRO A 65 -10.91 4.85 -3.66
CA PRO A 65 -9.57 5.39 -3.40
C PRO A 65 -9.24 6.69 -4.16
N TYR A 66 -10.07 7.10 -5.12
CA TYR A 66 -9.81 8.28 -5.95
C TYR A 66 -10.41 9.56 -5.35
N GLY A 67 -11.23 9.46 -4.30
CA GLY A 67 -11.85 10.63 -3.67
C GLY A 67 -12.85 11.34 -4.57
N VAL A 68 -13.48 10.62 -5.50
CA VAL A 68 -14.48 11.18 -6.42
C VAL A 68 -15.85 10.57 -6.12
N PRO A 69 -16.95 11.35 -6.01
CA PRO A 69 -18.30 10.78 -5.97
C PRO A 69 -18.57 9.81 -7.13
N GLU A 70 -19.34 8.75 -6.85
CA GLU A 70 -19.61 7.63 -7.77
C GLU A 70 -20.11 8.07 -9.15
N GLU A 71 -20.97 9.09 -9.18
CA GLU A 71 -21.54 9.68 -10.42
C GLU A 71 -20.45 10.10 -11.42
N ARG A 72 -19.31 10.60 -10.92
CA ARG A 72 -18.17 11.00 -11.76
C ARG A 72 -17.34 9.80 -12.20
N GLY A 73 -17.29 8.75 -11.39
CA GLY A 73 -16.61 7.50 -11.71
C GLY A 73 -17.26 6.78 -12.89
N GLU A 74 -18.59 6.81 -12.98
CA GLU A 74 -19.36 6.28 -14.11
C GLU A 74 -19.18 7.10 -15.38
N GLN A 75 -19.22 8.43 -15.29
CA GLN A 75 -18.99 9.32 -16.44
C GLN A 75 -17.64 9.06 -17.13
N ASN A 76 -16.56 8.84 -16.36
CA ASN A 76 -15.24 8.52 -16.88
C ASN A 76 -15.15 7.13 -17.54
N ARG A 77 -15.95 6.15 -17.06
CA ARG A 77 -16.03 4.81 -17.66
C ARG A 77 -16.77 4.85 -19.00
N THR A 78 -17.83 5.64 -19.10
CA THR A 78 -18.65 5.75 -20.33
C THR A 78 -17.95 6.57 -21.42
N GLN A 79 -17.05 7.48 -21.07
CA GLN A 79 -16.34 8.34 -22.02
C GLN A 79 -15.08 7.71 -22.65
N THR A 80 -14.71 6.49 -22.25
CA THR A 80 -13.56 5.75 -22.81
C THR A 80 -13.98 4.72 -23.89
N LEU A 81 -15.22 4.80 -24.39
CA LEU A 81 -15.75 4.04 -25.54
C LEU A 81 -16.06 4.99 -26.70
#